data_AF-A0A956QRJ1-F1
#
_entry.id   AF-A0A956QRJ1-F1
#
_cell.length_a   1.000
_cell.length_b   1.000
_cell.length_c   1.000
_cell.angle_alpha   90.00
_cell.angle_beta   90.00
_cell.angle_gamma   90.00
#
_symmetry.space_group_name_H-M   'P 1'
#
loop_
_entity.id
_entity.type
_entity.pdbx_description
1 polymer ?
#
loop_
_entity_poly.entity_id
_entity_poly.type
_entity_poly.pdbx_seq_one_letter_code
_entity_poly.pdbx_strand_id
1 'polypeptide(L)' 'MDHKFQKGQLLIVKVPPYYEKEYFYEIKSAGEKLVRADLYHSPTVKKSWTISELETLIEHGIVRLAMDHEKPRGSAEHSP' A
#
# COMPACT_ATOMS: atom_id res chain seq x y z
N MET A 1 5.02 -7.20 -15.48
CA MET A 1 3.89 -8.05 -15.03
C MET A 1 2.65 -7.17 -15.06
N ASP A 2 1.50 -7.58 -15.62
CA ASP A 2 0.29 -6.72 -15.61
C ASP A 2 -0.31 -6.71 -14.19
N HIS A 3 0.13 -5.80 -13.33
CA HIS A 3 -0.45 -5.64 -11.99
C HIS A 3 -1.61 -4.65 -12.05
N LYS A 4 -2.84 -5.17 -12.11
CA LYS A 4 -4.06 -4.36 -11.98
C LYS A 4 -4.29 -4.00 -10.52
N PHE A 5 -3.76 -2.85 -10.11
CA PHE A 5 -4.05 -2.25 -8.81
C PHE A 5 -5.52 -1.80 -8.72
N GLN A 6 -6.13 -2.00 -7.55
CA GLN A 6 -7.54 -1.72 -7.29
C GLN A 6 -7.70 -0.93 -6.00
N LYS A 7 -8.73 -0.08 -5.96
CA LYS A 7 -9.11 0.65 -4.74
C LYS A 7 -9.45 -0.33 -3.62
N GLY A 8 -8.98 -0.03 -2.41
CA GLY A 8 -9.15 -0.85 -1.20
C GLY A 8 -8.10 -1.94 -1.02
N GLN A 9 -7.19 -2.14 -1.98
CA GLN A 9 -6.06 -3.04 -1.79
C GLN A 9 -5.06 -2.44 -0.80
N LEU A 10 -4.48 -3.28 0.05
CA LEU A 10 -3.40 -2.90 0.94
C LEU A 10 -2.05 -3.25 0.30
N LEU A 11 -1.13 -2.28 0.37
CA LEU A 11 0.27 -2.40 0.02
C LEU A 11 1.08 -2.41 1.31
N ILE A 12 2.06 -3.30 1.39
CA ILE A 12 3.06 -3.31 2.44
C ILE A 12 4.30 -2.66 1.86
N VAL A 13 4.74 -1.57 2.48
CA VAL A 13 5.86 -0.75 2.02
C VAL A 13 6.96 -0.79 3.07
N LYS A 14 8.13 -1.32 2.71
CA LYS A 14 9.31 -1.30 3.56
C LYS A 14 10.00 0.06 3.48
N VAL A 15 10.48 0.58 4.60
CA VAL A 15 11.11 1.90 4.66
C VAL A 15 12.60 1.79 5.04
N PRO A 16 13.54 2.37 4.26
CA PRO A 16 14.96 2.44 4.61
C PRO A 16 15.21 3.38 5.81
N PRO A 17 16.36 3.31 6.52
CA PRO A 17 17.60 2.61 6.17
C PRO A 17 17.73 1.15 6.64
N TYR A 18 16.87 0.66 7.54
CA TYR A 18 17.01 -0.70 8.10
C TYR A 18 15.96 -1.71 7.63
N TYR A 19 14.94 -1.29 6.86
CA TYR A 19 13.84 -2.16 6.42
C TYR A 19 13.09 -2.90 7.55
N GLU A 20 13.39 -2.59 8.83
CA GLU A 20 12.78 -3.21 10.02
C GLU A 20 11.31 -2.81 10.21
N LYS A 21 10.86 -1.74 9.55
CA LYS A 21 9.49 -1.25 9.64
C LYS A 21 8.80 -1.35 8.30
N GLU A 22 7.73 -2.13 8.30
CA GLU A 22 6.75 -2.26 7.23
C GLU A 22 5.51 -1.43 7.56
N TYR A 23 5.01 -0.70 6.57
CA TYR A 23 3.82 0.12 6.71
C TYR A 23 2.76 -0.32 5.71
N PHE A 24 1.51 -0.39 6.18
CA PHE A 24 0.36 -0.67 5.34
C PHE A 24 -0.15 0.61 4.71
N TYR A 25 -0.32 0.62 3.39
CA TYR A 25 -0.92 1.70 2.62
C TYR A 25 -2.16 1.18 1.89
N GLU A 26 -3.30 1.83 2.05
CA GLU A 26 -4.52 1.46 1.32
C GLU A 26 -4.65 2.27 0.03
N ILE A 27 -4.77 1.58 -1.10
CA ILE A 27 -5.00 2.22 -2.40
C ILE A 27 -6.36 2.92 -2.39
N LYS A 28 -6.35 4.24 -2.49
CA LYS A 28 -7.57 5.06 -2.59
C LYS A 28 -8.01 5.25 -4.04
N SER A 29 -7.06 5.24 -4.98
CA SER A 29 -7.31 5.36 -6.41
C SER A 29 -6.18 4.72 -7.20
N ALA A 30 -6.55 3.98 -8.25
CA ALA A 30 -5.61 3.42 -9.22
C ALA A 30 -6.12 3.80 -10.63
N GLY A 31 -5.40 4.70 -11.28
CA GLY A 31 -5.63 5.07 -12.68
C GLY A 31 -4.55 4.49 -13.59
N GLU A 32 -4.65 4.75 -14.89
CA GLU A 32 -3.73 4.19 -15.90
C GLU A 32 -2.26 4.60 -15.72
N LYS A 33 -2.00 5.73 -15.06
CA LYS A 33 -0.64 6.29 -14.90
C LYS A 33 -0.17 6.35 -13.45
N LEU A 34 -1.10 6.38 -12.50
CA LEU A 34 -0.81 6.73 -11.12
C LEU A 34 -1.66 5.91 -10.14
N VAL A 35 -1.03 5.44 -9.08
CA VAL A 35 -1.68 4.84 -7.92
C VAL A 35 -1.51 5.79 -6.74
N ARG A 36 -2.60 6.06 -6.02
CA ARG A 36 -2.60 6.85 -4.79
C ARG A 36 -3.02 5.96 -3.64
N ALA A 37 -2.26 5.99 -2.56
CA ALA A 37 -2.56 5.26 -1.34
C ALA A 37 -2.36 6.12 -0.10
N ASP A 38 -3.16 5.85 0.91
CA ASP A 38 -3.07 6.50 2.21
C ASP A 38 -2.49 5.51 3.22
N LEU A 39 -1.68 5.99 4.16
CA LEU A 39 -1.17 5.15 5.23
C LEU A 39 -2.33 4.64 6.09
N TYR A 40 -2.38 3.33 6.30
CA TYR A 40 -3.37 2.67 7.13
C TYR A 40 -3.28 3.21 8.57
N HIS A 41 -4.41 3.52 9.21
CA HIS A 41 -4.55 4.27 10.48
C HIS A 41 -4.06 5.73 10.50
N SER A 42 -3.51 6.28 9.42
CA SER A 42 -3.06 7.67 9.38
C SER A 42 -3.30 8.27 7.99
N PRO A 43 -4.56 8.54 7.62
CA PRO A 43 -4.94 9.00 6.28
C PRO A 43 -4.41 10.39 5.90
N THR A 44 -3.80 11.09 6.86
CA THR A 44 -3.05 12.32 6.63
C THR A 44 -1.75 12.08 5.86
N VAL A 45 -1.18 10.87 5.96
CA VAL A 45 0.05 10.47 5.25
C VAL A 45 -0.33 9.82 3.93
N LYS A 46 -0.06 10.52 2.84
CA LYS A 46 -0.41 10.10 1.49
C LYS A 46 0.85 9.74 0.71
N LYS A 47 0.75 8.69 -0.10
CA LYS A 47 1.76 8.36 -1.11
C LYS A 47 1.11 8.19 -2.47
N SER A 48 1.89 8.49 -3.49
CA SER A 48 1.51 8.23 -4.86
C SER A 48 2.71 7.75 -5.64
N TRP A 49 2.48 6.79 -6.51
CA TRP A 49 3.50 6.23 -7.40
C TRP A 49 2.97 6.28 -8.82
N THR A 50 3.87 6.44 -9.79
CA THR A 50 3.55 6.04 -11.16
C THR A 50 3.46 4.51 -11.22
N ILE A 51 2.77 3.97 -12.22
CA ILE A 51 2.66 2.50 -12.38
C ILE A 51 4.06 1.88 -12.50
N SER A 52 4.91 2.43 -13.38
CA SER A 52 6.27 1.91 -13.60
C SER A 52 7.16 1.98 -12.36
N GLU A 53 7.04 3.04 -11.56
CA GLU A 53 7.76 3.14 -10.29
C GLU A 53 7.26 2.09 -9.29
N LEU A 54 5.95 1.93 -9.16
CA LEU A 54 5.36 0.95 -8.26
C LEU A 54 5.74 -0.48 -8.65
N GLU A 55 5.73 -0.81 -9.95
CA GLU A 55 6.21 -2.09 -10.48
C GLU A 55 7.68 -2.31 -10.13
N THR A 56 8.53 -1.32 -10.36
CA THR A 56 9.95 -1.39 -10.00
C THR A 56 10.14 -1.67 -8.51
N LEU A 57 9.40 -0.97 -7.64
CA LEU A 57 9.45 -1.19 -6.19
C LEU A 57 8.96 -2.59 -5.78
N ILE A 58 8.01 -3.18 -6.51
CA ILE A 58 7.55 -4.55 -6.30
C ILE A 58 8.61 -5.56 -6.74
N GLU A 59 9.22 -5.34 -7.91
CA GLU A 59 10.32 -6.19 -8.41
C GLU A 59 11.52 -6.21 -7.46
N HIS A 60 11.83 -5.07 -6.84
CA HIS A 60 12.87 -4.97 -5.82
C HIS A 60 12.45 -5.43 -4.41
N GLY A 61 11.21 -5.88 -4.23
CA GLY A 61 10.70 -6.38 -2.94
C GLY A 61 10.57 -5.32 -1.84
N ILE A 62 10.53 -4.04 -2.23
CA ILE A 62 10.31 -2.88 -1.35
C ILE A 62 8.82 -2.71 -1.08
N VAL A 63 7.99 -2.95 -2.09
CA VAL A 63 6.53 -2.95 -2.00
C VAL A 63 6.00 -4.35 -2.31
N ARG A 64 4.96 -4.77 -1.61
CA ARG A 64 4.22 -6.00 -1.94
C ARG A 64 2.74 -5.83 -1.64
N LEU A 65 1.90 -6.60 -2.33
CA LEU A 65 0.48 -6.69 -1.98
C LEU A 65 0.34 -7.44 -0.65
N ALA A 66 -0.45 -6.90 0.27
CA ALA A 66 -0.76 -7.58 1.53
C ALA A 66 -1.65 -8.79 1.25
N MET A 67 -1.36 -9.93 1.87
CA MET A 67 -2.29 -11.07 1.89
C MET A 67 -3.45 -10.80 2.85
N ASP A 68 -4.56 -11.52 2.69
CA ASP A 68 -5.77 -11.29 3.50
C ASP A 68 -5.53 -11.46 5.00
N HIS A 69 -4.66 -12.40 5.38
CA HIS A 69 -4.28 -12.65 6.78
C HIS A 69 -3.30 -11.61 7.35
N GLU A 70 -2.66 -10.80 6.49
CA GLU A 70 -1.74 -9.73 6.88
C GLU A 70 -2.46 -8.39 7.04
N LYS A 71 -3.73 -8.31 6.62
CA LYS A 71 -4.55 -7.14 6.89
C LYS A 71 -4.53 -6.91 8.41
N PRO A 72 -4.17 -5.70 8.87
CA PRO A 72 -4.18 -5.41 10.29
C PRO A 72 -5.57 -5.73 10.87
N ARG A 73 -5.62 -6.63 11.85
CA ARG A 73 -6.87 -6.96 12.54
C ARG A 73 -7.20 -5.80 13.49
N GLY A 74 -8.04 -4.88 13.03
CA GLY A 74 -8.46 -3.65 13.73
C GLY A 74 -7.92 -2.41 13.00
N SER A 75 -8.68 -1.37 12.69
CA SER A 75 -9.76 -0.75 13.48
C SER A 75 -10.99 -0.45 12.62
N ALA A 76 -12.01 -1.30 12.73
CA ALA A 76 -13.38 -0.95 12.41
C ALA A 76 -14.28 -1.34 13.58
N GLU A 77 -14.02 -0.77 14.75
CA GLU A 77 -14.95 -0.77 15.88
C GLU A 77 -14.97 0.64 16.49
N HIS A 78 -15.54 1.59 15.77
CA HIS A 78 -16.59 2.37 16.41
C HIS A 78 -17.85 1.50 16.27
N SER A 79 -18.12 0.71 17.30
CA SER A 79 -19.45 0.17 17.54
C SER A 79 -20.24 1.22 18.38
N PRO A 80 -21.55 1.38 18.13
CA PRO A 80 -22.37 2.51 18.57
C PRO A 80 -22.51 2.66 20.09
#